data_AF-A0A258GJX7-F1
#
_entry.id   AF-A0A258GJX7-F1
#
_cell.length_a   1.000
_cell.length_b   1.000
_cell.length_c   1.000
_cell.angle_alpha   90.00
_cell.angle_beta   90.00
_cell.angle_gamma   90.00
#
_symmetry.space_group_name_H-M   'P 1'
#
loop_
_entity.id
_entity.type
_entity.pdbx_description
1 polymer ?
#
loop_
_entity_poly.entity_id
_entity_poly.type
_entity_poly.pdbx_seq_one_letter_code
_entity_poly.pdbx_strand_id
1 'polypeptide(L)'
;MPFWLSTPGNSWGSVMGNALDRGVGYTPYGENTKSICGMEVVLPNGDLVRTGMGAFAGANTWQAYPFGFGPGWDQMFVQSNFGIVTKMGMWLMPEPESLMGMDVEFDRAEDLKAMVDVIGPLRRERVLTQSPSIGNWLRAAAVLTRRDEWTDKPGALGEDVITAIRKKFNIGWWGVSLRLYGREEVNKAACKILEKAMSDIKPMLIKPTAWVKGQPKEYSGWTGTPMTFPMQNVNWYGGRGGHIGFSPILPQDGTKALEQFKRTYARYQEWGMDYQGSFAFGERHLINVNAMIFDKDNPEMMSKIDPFFRTLVKDAEAQGYGEYRTHLDYMDLVAKTYSWNNGALNRLNETVKDALDPNGILAPGKSGIWPKRLKEERGQ
;
A
#
# COMPACT_ATOMS: atom_id res chain seq x y z
N MET A 1 -22.15 -3.22 14.19
CA MET A 1 -22.22 -1.84 13.66
C MET A 1 -22.71 -1.90 12.22
N PRO A 2 -23.58 -0.98 11.75
CA PRO A 2 -24.09 -0.95 10.37
C PRO A 2 -23.07 -0.41 9.35
N PHE A 3 -21.78 -0.51 9.66
CA PHE A 3 -20.67 0.04 8.87
C PHE A 3 -19.54 -0.98 8.78
N TRP A 4 -18.82 -0.96 7.67
CA TRP A 4 -17.62 -1.75 7.43
C TRP A 4 -16.39 -0.84 7.48
N LEU A 5 -15.30 -1.38 8.04
CA LEU A 5 -14.02 -0.71 8.09
C LEU A 5 -13.24 -0.91 6.78
N SER A 6 -12.27 -0.05 6.52
CA SER A 6 -11.18 -0.34 5.60
C SER A 6 -9.98 -0.81 6.42
N THR A 7 -9.64 -2.09 6.33
CA THR A 7 -8.54 -2.67 7.11
C THR A 7 -7.32 -2.95 6.23
N PRO A 8 -6.10 -2.60 6.68
CA PRO A 8 -4.87 -3.06 6.04
C PRO A 8 -4.64 -4.55 6.27
N GLY A 9 -3.74 -5.14 5.49
CA GLY A 9 -3.40 -6.58 5.56
C GLY A 9 -2.98 -7.07 6.95
N ASN A 10 -2.37 -6.21 7.76
CA ASN A 10 -2.23 -6.44 9.20
C ASN A 10 -2.92 -5.32 9.97
N SER A 11 -3.92 -5.70 10.78
CA SER A 11 -4.89 -4.78 11.36
C SER A 11 -4.68 -4.47 12.84
N TRP A 12 -3.54 -4.83 13.44
CA TRP A 12 -3.21 -4.43 14.83
C TRP A 12 -2.77 -2.96 14.97
N GLY A 13 -2.67 -2.22 13.86
CA GLY A 13 -2.16 -0.86 13.83
C GLY A 13 -3.18 0.20 14.19
N SER A 14 -2.70 1.43 14.45
CA SER A 14 -3.57 2.59 14.66
C SER A 14 -4.31 2.97 13.37
N VAL A 15 -5.63 3.16 13.46
CA VAL A 15 -6.47 3.68 12.35
C VAL A 15 -5.94 5.03 11.87
N MET A 16 -5.76 5.97 12.80
CA MET A 16 -5.27 7.31 12.53
C MET A 16 -3.81 7.30 12.03
N GLY A 17 -2.95 6.51 12.67
CA GLY A 17 -1.54 6.42 12.27
C GLY A 17 -1.37 5.85 10.86
N ASN A 18 -2.18 4.84 10.50
CA ASN A 18 -2.20 4.29 9.15
C ASN A 18 -2.65 5.33 8.12
N ALA A 19 -3.74 6.07 8.39
CA ALA A 19 -4.24 7.11 7.48
C ALA A 19 -3.27 8.29 7.33
N LEU A 20 -2.56 8.68 8.40
CA LEU A 20 -1.53 9.74 8.37
C LEU A 20 -0.27 9.35 7.60
N ASP A 21 -0.05 8.07 7.33
CA ASP A 21 1.11 7.58 6.58
C ASP A 21 0.71 6.98 5.23
N ARG A 22 -0.47 7.37 4.71
CA ARG A 22 -1.03 6.92 3.42
C ARG A 22 -1.22 5.42 3.30
N GLY A 23 -1.53 4.76 4.40
CA GLY A 23 -1.80 3.34 4.42
C GLY A 23 -3.04 2.96 3.60
N VAL A 24 -3.04 1.71 3.16
CA VAL A 24 -4.05 1.16 2.25
C VAL A 24 -4.80 -0.01 2.88
N GLY A 25 -6.07 -0.14 2.54
CA GLY A 25 -6.94 -1.29 2.80
C GLY A 25 -7.60 -1.79 1.52
N TYR A 26 -8.55 -2.72 1.66
CA TYR A 26 -9.06 -3.50 0.52
C TYR A 26 -10.48 -3.15 0.09
N THR A 27 -11.21 -2.30 0.80
CA THR A 27 -12.60 -1.96 0.49
C THR A 27 -12.66 -0.76 -0.50
N PRO A 28 -13.85 -0.27 -0.89
CA PRO A 28 -13.95 0.99 -1.64
C PRO A 28 -13.36 2.20 -0.90
N TYR A 29 -13.21 2.12 0.42
CA TYR A 29 -12.55 3.12 1.28
C TYR A 29 -11.08 2.76 1.53
N GLY A 30 -10.48 1.96 0.64
CA GLY A 30 -9.13 1.39 0.76
C GLY A 30 -8.01 2.42 0.77
N GLU A 31 -8.17 3.58 0.14
CA GLU A 31 -7.20 4.68 0.28
C GLU A 31 -7.52 5.48 1.55
N ASN A 32 -7.04 5.00 2.71
CA ASN A 32 -7.49 5.50 4.02
C ASN A 32 -7.32 7.02 4.19
N THR A 33 -6.26 7.60 3.61
CA THR A 33 -6.05 9.06 3.61
C THR A 33 -7.15 9.84 2.89
N LYS A 34 -7.79 9.28 1.84
CA LYS A 34 -8.90 9.93 1.13
C LYS A 34 -10.18 9.98 1.97
N SER A 35 -10.28 9.13 2.98
CA SER A 35 -11.44 9.09 3.88
C SER A 35 -11.33 10.04 5.06
N ILE A 36 -10.20 10.75 5.22
CA ILE A 36 -10.00 11.76 6.26
C ILE A 36 -10.98 12.93 6.06
N CYS A 37 -11.66 13.32 7.14
CA CYS A 37 -12.54 14.49 7.17
C CYS A 37 -12.39 15.20 8.53
N GLY A 38 -11.47 16.16 8.59
CA GLY A 38 -11.18 16.95 9.78
C GLY A 38 -10.21 16.26 10.74
N MET A 39 -9.30 17.05 11.29
CA MET A 39 -8.32 16.65 12.30
C MET A 39 -8.29 17.64 13.46
N GLU A 40 -7.91 17.18 14.65
CA GLU A 40 -7.45 18.03 15.75
C GLU A 40 -5.94 17.82 15.91
N VAL A 41 -5.18 18.92 15.95
CA VAL A 41 -3.72 18.90 15.87
C VAL A 41 -3.13 19.88 16.88
N VAL A 42 -2.16 19.43 17.67
CA VAL A 42 -1.30 20.29 18.49
C VAL A 42 -0.14 20.76 17.62
N LEU A 43 0.00 22.08 17.46
CA LEU A 43 1.11 22.71 16.74
C LEU A 43 2.38 22.77 17.59
N PRO A 44 3.56 23.02 16.99
CA PRO A 44 4.83 23.08 17.73
C PRO A 44 4.86 24.15 18.84
N ASN A 45 4.08 25.22 18.70
CA ASN A 45 3.94 26.27 19.71
C ASN A 45 2.95 25.90 20.85
N GLY A 46 2.31 24.73 20.78
CA GLY A 46 1.33 24.25 21.76
C GLY A 46 -0.13 24.57 21.44
N ASP A 47 -0.40 25.37 20.39
CA ASP A 47 -1.78 25.69 20.00
C ASP A 47 -2.54 24.46 19.50
N LEU A 48 -3.82 24.39 19.84
CA LEU A 48 -4.71 23.34 19.37
C LEU A 48 -5.55 23.84 18.19
N VAL A 49 -5.40 23.21 17.03
CA VAL A 49 -6.11 23.56 15.79
C VAL A 49 -7.03 22.42 15.37
N ARG A 50 -8.22 22.77 14.86
CA ARG A 50 -9.12 21.85 14.15
C ARG A 50 -9.20 22.23 12.67
N THR A 51 -9.04 21.26 11.78
CA THR A 51 -9.10 21.48 10.33
C THR A 51 -10.51 21.37 9.76
N GLY A 52 -10.70 21.89 8.53
CA GLY A 52 -11.97 21.85 7.81
C GLY A 52 -13.09 22.56 8.56
N MET A 53 -14.29 21.96 8.56
CA MET A 53 -15.43 22.51 9.31
C MET A 53 -15.24 22.52 10.83
N GLY A 54 -14.23 21.82 11.37
CA GLY A 54 -13.93 21.82 12.80
C GLY A 54 -13.42 23.14 13.34
N ALA A 55 -12.94 24.03 12.47
CA ALA A 55 -12.58 25.39 12.82
C ALA A 55 -13.81 26.29 13.08
N PHE A 56 -14.98 25.91 12.56
CA PHE A 56 -16.23 26.64 12.81
C PHE A 56 -16.84 26.14 14.12
N ALA A 57 -16.89 27.02 15.13
CA ALA A 57 -17.38 26.68 16.45
C ALA A 57 -18.81 26.09 16.41
N GLY A 58 -18.99 24.90 17.00
CA GLY A 58 -20.28 24.22 17.05
C GLY A 58 -20.73 23.57 15.74
N ALA A 59 -19.86 23.48 14.71
CA ALA A 59 -20.22 22.84 13.45
C ALA A 59 -20.58 21.36 13.64
N ASN A 60 -21.80 20.99 13.30
CA ASN A 60 -22.26 19.60 13.19
C ASN A 60 -21.75 18.91 11.90
N THR A 61 -20.96 19.62 11.08
CA THR A 61 -20.44 19.16 9.78
C THR A 61 -18.93 18.87 9.78
N TRP A 62 -18.26 18.87 10.93
CA TRP A 62 -16.81 18.63 11.02
C TRP A 62 -16.37 17.33 10.31
N GLN A 63 -17.08 16.23 10.54
CA GLN A 63 -16.82 14.93 9.89
C GLN A 63 -17.62 14.72 8.59
N ALA A 64 -18.36 15.73 8.11
CA ALA A 64 -19.21 15.62 6.93
C ALA A 64 -18.62 16.33 5.69
N TYR A 65 -17.98 17.48 5.88
CA TYR A 65 -17.42 18.29 4.79
C TYR A 65 -15.93 18.57 5.04
N PRO A 66 -15.03 17.99 4.23
CA PRO A 66 -13.60 17.99 4.54
C PRO A 66 -12.92 19.34 4.31
N PHE A 67 -13.47 20.19 3.45
CA PHE A 67 -12.74 21.37 2.96
C PHE A 67 -12.84 22.59 3.91
N GLY A 68 -13.99 22.80 4.55
CA GLY A 68 -14.20 24.04 5.33
C GLY A 68 -14.15 25.29 4.45
N PHE A 69 -13.36 26.28 4.84
CA PHE A 69 -13.15 27.52 4.10
C PHE A 69 -11.67 27.95 4.13
N GLY A 70 -11.12 28.39 2.99
CA GLY A 70 -9.70 28.76 2.85
C GLY A 70 -8.79 27.58 2.46
N PRO A 71 -7.46 27.68 2.70
CA PRO A 71 -6.51 26.60 2.41
C PRO A 71 -6.78 25.33 3.23
N GLY A 72 -6.73 24.17 2.58
CA GLY A 72 -6.90 22.87 3.24
C GLY A 72 -5.60 22.35 3.86
N TRP A 73 -5.61 22.09 5.17
CA TRP A 73 -4.43 21.66 5.93
C TRP A 73 -4.34 20.16 6.21
N ASP A 74 -5.43 19.40 6.02
CA ASP A 74 -5.50 17.98 6.35
C ASP A 74 -4.34 17.17 5.72
N GLN A 75 -4.03 17.40 4.44
CA GLN A 75 -2.92 16.72 3.77
C GLN A 75 -1.53 17.23 4.19
N MET A 76 -1.42 18.45 4.72
CA MET A 76 -0.14 18.96 5.23
C MET A 76 0.32 18.19 6.47
N PHE A 77 -0.60 17.59 7.24
CA PHE A 77 -0.27 16.76 8.40
C PHE A 77 -0.01 15.28 8.06
N VAL A 78 -0.18 14.87 6.79
CA VAL A 78 0.04 13.49 6.33
C VAL A 78 1.50 13.34 5.90
N GLN A 79 2.20 12.31 6.42
CA GLN A 79 3.62 12.04 6.17
C GLN A 79 4.53 13.25 6.44
N SER A 80 4.23 14.07 7.44
CA SER A 80 5.00 15.27 7.79
C SER A 80 5.33 15.34 9.27
N ASN A 81 6.01 16.42 9.66
CA ASN A 81 6.37 16.75 11.04
C ASN A 81 5.88 18.15 11.44
N PHE A 82 4.73 18.57 10.90
CA PHE A 82 4.17 19.91 11.13
C PHE A 82 3.26 20.02 12.36
N GLY A 83 2.91 18.91 13.01
CA GLY A 83 2.08 18.90 14.21
C GLY A 83 1.85 17.49 14.76
N ILE A 84 1.23 17.40 15.94
CA ILE A 84 0.84 16.16 16.58
C ILE A 84 -0.67 16.02 16.46
N VAL A 85 -1.15 15.08 15.64
CA VAL A 85 -2.58 14.82 15.48
C VAL A 85 -3.12 14.08 16.71
N THR A 86 -4.13 14.65 17.36
CA THR A 86 -4.76 14.11 18.58
C THR A 86 -6.12 13.48 18.32
N LYS A 87 -6.84 13.93 17.27
CA LYS A 87 -8.12 13.36 16.83
C LYS A 87 -8.22 13.43 15.31
N MET A 88 -8.96 12.51 14.70
CA MET A 88 -9.20 12.48 13.27
C MET A 88 -10.59 11.93 12.97
N GLY A 89 -11.31 12.62 12.09
CA GLY A 89 -12.51 12.11 11.46
C GLY A 89 -12.14 11.24 10.26
N MET A 90 -12.76 10.06 10.15
CA MET A 90 -12.66 9.23 8.96
C MET A 90 -14.03 8.71 8.57
N TRP A 91 -14.35 8.76 7.28
CA TRP A 91 -15.58 8.17 6.77
C TRP A 91 -15.53 6.64 6.82
N LEU A 92 -16.67 6.06 7.18
CA LEU A 92 -16.88 4.62 7.18
C LEU A 92 -17.85 4.25 6.05
N MET A 93 -17.59 3.10 5.44
CA MET A 93 -18.49 2.55 4.43
C MET A 93 -19.74 2.00 5.13
N PRO A 94 -20.96 2.39 4.75
CA PRO A 94 -22.17 1.68 5.17
C PRO A 94 -22.09 0.20 4.79
N GLU A 95 -22.61 -0.69 5.64
CA GLU A 95 -22.70 -2.10 5.28
C GLU A 95 -23.52 -2.25 3.98
N PRO A 96 -22.93 -2.79 2.90
CA PRO A 96 -23.62 -2.90 1.63
C PRO A 96 -24.76 -3.93 1.73
N GLU A 97 -25.71 -3.85 0.81
CA GLU A 97 -26.75 -4.86 0.66
C GLU A 97 -26.16 -6.21 0.19
N SER A 98 -25.13 -6.15 -0.65
CA SER A 98 -24.40 -7.32 -1.14
C SER A 98 -22.93 -7.01 -1.42
N LEU A 99 -22.13 -8.08 -1.43
CA LEU A 99 -20.77 -8.14 -1.96
C LEU A 99 -20.72 -9.30 -2.95
N MET A 100 -20.21 -9.07 -4.15
CA MET A 100 -20.05 -10.12 -5.17
C MET A 100 -18.72 -9.96 -5.89
N GLY A 101 -18.21 -11.01 -6.51
CA GLY A 101 -17.00 -10.91 -7.32
C GLY A 101 -16.35 -12.25 -7.52
N MET A 102 -15.02 -12.26 -7.56
CA MET A 102 -14.24 -13.45 -7.86
C MET A 102 -12.80 -13.34 -7.35
N ASP A 103 -12.22 -14.47 -7.02
CA ASP A 103 -10.77 -14.65 -6.94
C ASP A 103 -10.27 -15.20 -8.27
N VAL A 104 -9.18 -14.63 -8.79
CA VAL A 104 -8.65 -14.99 -10.11
C VAL A 104 -7.16 -15.24 -10.01
N GLU A 105 -6.69 -16.34 -10.59
CA GLU A 105 -5.27 -16.71 -10.64
C GLU A 105 -4.78 -16.79 -12.09
N PHE A 106 -3.54 -16.40 -12.33
CA PHE A 106 -2.87 -16.42 -13.63
C PHE A 106 -1.54 -17.14 -13.55
N ASP A 107 -1.27 -18.01 -14.51
CA ASP A 107 -0.17 -18.97 -14.45
C ASP A 107 1.21 -18.34 -14.75
N ARG A 108 1.27 -17.35 -15.65
CA ARG A 108 2.55 -16.84 -16.15
C ARG A 108 2.89 -15.49 -15.55
N ALA A 109 4.20 -15.21 -15.47
CA ALA A 109 4.69 -13.94 -14.96
C ALA A 109 4.21 -12.77 -15.83
N GLU A 110 4.14 -13.00 -17.14
CA GLU A 110 3.78 -12.05 -18.19
C GLU A 110 2.30 -11.66 -18.17
N ASP A 111 1.45 -12.48 -17.55
CA ASP A 111 0.01 -12.22 -17.48
C ASP A 111 -0.31 -10.95 -16.67
N LEU A 112 0.64 -10.48 -15.84
CA LEU A 112 0.57 -9.20 -15.14
C LEU A 112 0.16 -8.04 -16.05
N LYS A 113 0.69 -8.01 -17.29
CA LYS A 113 0.33 -6.96 -18.26
C LYS A 113 -1.18 -6.96 -18.53
N ALA A 114 -1.72 -8.11 -18.91
CA ALA A 114 -3.13 -8.25 -19.26
C ALA A 114 -4.02 -7.97 -18.04
N MET A 115 -3.63 -8.45 -16.85
CA MET A 115 -4.36 -8.16 -15.61
C MET A 115 -4.46 -6.65 -15.36
N VAL A 116 -3.36 -5.92 -15.47
CA VAL A 116 -3.34 -4.47 -15.26
C VAL A 116 -4.16 -3.72 -16.31
N ASP A 117 -4.00 -4.09 -17.59
CA ASP A 117 -4.70 -3.43 -18.70
C ASP A 117 -6.22 -3.66 -18.66
N VAL A 118 -6.68 -4.76 -18.07
CA VAL A 118 -8.11 -5.03 -17.88
C VAL A 118 -8.67 -4.42 -16.59
N ILE A 119 -7.96 -4.52 -15.47
CA ILE A 119 -8.45 -3.99 -14.18
C ILE A 119 -8.43 -2.45 -14.16
N GLY A 120 -7.44 -1.83 -14.78
CA GLY A 120 -7.26 -0.37 -14.80
C GLY A 120 -8.49 0.40 -15.33
N PRO A 121 -9.01 0.08 -16.54
CA PRO A 121 -10.25 0.68 -17.06
C PRO A 121 -11.45 0.50 -16.13
N LEU A 122 -11.66 -0.72 -15.59
CA LEU A 122 -12.77 -1.00 -14.67
C LEU A 122 -12.72 -0.14 -13.40
N ARG A 123 -11.52 0.18 -12.91
CA ARG A 123 -11.29 1.14 -11.80
C ARG A 123 -11.67 2.57 -12.20
N ARG A 124 -11.20 3.03 -13.36
CA ARG A 124 -11.45 4.40 -13.86
C ARG A 124 -12.91 4.67 -14.19
N GLU A 125 -13.61 3.65 -14.69
CA GLU A 125 -15.05 3.67 -14.97
C GLU A 125 -15.91 3.49 -13.71
N ARG A 126 -15.28 3.16 -12.58
CA ARG A 126 -15.94 2.87 -11.29
C ARG A 126 -16.90 1.68 -11.32
N VAL A 127 -16.74 0.77 -12.29
CA VAL A 127 -17.32 -0.57 -12.19
C VAL A 127 -16.70 -1.28 -10.98
N LEU A 128 -15.38 -1.18 -10.84
CA LEU A 128 -14.65 -1.68 -9.67
C LEU A 128 -14.27 -0.50 -8.75
N THR A 129 -15.01 -0.33 -7.66
CA THR A 129 -14.76 0.73 -6.67
C THR A 129 -13.75 0.32 -5.60
N GLN A 130 -13.59 -0.98 -5.35
CA GLN A 130 -12.55 -1.57 -4.51
C GLN A 130 -11.15 -1.08 -4.90
N SER A 131 -10.22 -1.01 -3.94
CA SER A 131 -8.77 -0.94 -4.23
C SER A 131 -8.15 -2.35 -4.25
N PRO A 132 -8.23 -3.11 -5.37
CA PRO A 132 -7.68 -4.46 -5.45
C PRO A 132 -6.15 -4.43 -5.46
N SER A 133 -5.54 -5.58 -5.17
CA SER A 133 -4.09 -5.75 -5.24
C SER A 133 -3.76 -7.10 -5.84
N ILE A 134 -3.01 -7.08 -6.95
CA ILE A 134 -2.43 -8.29 -7.54
C ILE A 134 -1.25 -8.70 -6.66
N GLY A 135 -1.26 -9.92 -6.15
CA GLY A 135 -0.21 -10.50 -5.32
C GLY A 135 0.51 -11.62 -6.05
N ASN A 136 1.82 -11.75 -5.82
CA ASN A 136 2.59 -12.84 -6.38
C ASN A 136 2.47 -14.15 -5.57
N TRP A 137 2.96 -15.27 -6.11
CA TRP A 137 2.89 -16.58 -5.43
C TRP A 137 3.46 -16.55 -4.01
N LEU A 138 4.56 -15.81 -3.77
CA LEU A 138 5.21 -15.78 -2.46
C LEU A 138 4.34 -15.10 -1.42
N ARG A 139 3.64 -14.02 -1.78
CA ARG A 139 2.67 -13.36 -0.90
C ARG A 139 1.55 -14.30 -0.43
N ALA A 140 1.15 -15.24 -1.28
CA ALA A 140 0.11 -16.22 -0.95
C ALA A 140 0.67 -17.41 -0.15
N ALA A 141 1.88 -17.88 -0.49
CA ALA A 141 2.48 -19.07 0.11
C ALA A 141 3.12 -18.81 1.49
N ALA A 142 3.78 -17.66 1.69
CA ALA A 142 4.57 -17.41 2.90
C ALA A 142 3.74 -17.24 4.19
N VAL A 143 2.41 -17.18 4.11
CA VAL A 143 1.53 -17.28 5.30
C VAL A 143 1.25 -18.72 5.72
N LEU A 144 1.57 -19.70 4.86
CA LEU A 144 1.23 -21.12 5.04
C LEU A 144 2.47 -22.03 5.17
N THR A 145 3.64 -21.56 4.76
CA THR A 145 4.87 -22.36 4.71
C THR A 145 6.11 -21.47 4.84
N ARG A 146 7.25 -22.10 5.08
CA ARG A 146 8.57 -21.48 5.21
C ARG A 146 9.52 -22.00 4.13
N ARG A 147 10.56 -21.22 3.84
CA ARG A 147 11.55 -21.53 2.80
C ARG A 147 12.28 -22.86 3.00
N ASP A 148 12.60 -23.19 4.25
CA ASP A 148 13.35 -24.40 4.65
C ASP A 148 12.57 -25.71 4.44
N GLU A 149 11.25 -25.64 4.26
CA GLU A 149 10.43 -26.80 3.85
C GLU A 149 10.61 -27.17 2.37
N TRP A 150 11.21 -26.27 1.58
CA TRP A 150 11.33 -26.40 0.13
C TRP A 150 12.77 -26.52 -0.35
N THR A 151 13.68 -25.78 0.27
CA THR A 151 15.10 -25.80 -0.09
C THR A 151 15.98 -25.20 1.01
N ASP A 152 17.18 -25.75 1.14
CA ASP A 152 18.27 -25.24 1.95
C ASP A 152 19.31 -24.45 1.12
N LYS A 153 19.16 -24.42 -0.21
CA LYS A 153 20.12 -23.76 -1.10
C LYS A 153 20.17 -22.25 -0.82
N PRO A 154 21.38 -21.65 -0.80
CA PRO A 154 21.53 -20.20 -0.66
C PRO A 154 21.07 -19.46 -1.93
N GLY A 155 20.85 -18.15 -1.80
CA GLY A 155 20.44 -17.28 -2.91
C GLY A 155 18.93 -17.26 -3.16
N ALA A 156 18.52 -16.64 -4.26
CA ALA A 156 17.12 -16.57 -4.65
C ALA A 156 16.62 -17.94 -5.11
N LEU A 157 15.33 -18.21 -4.91
CA LEU A 157 14.71 -19.46 -5.35
C LEU A 157 14.79 -19.65 -6.87
N GLY A 158 15.15 -20.87 -7.27
CA GLY A 158 15.05 -21.33 -8.65
C GLY A 158 13.61 -21.62 -9.07
N GLU A 159 13.36 -21.59 -10.38
CA GLU A 159 12.04 -21.80 -10.97
C GLU A 159 11.44 -23.19 -10.67
N ASP A 160 12.28 -24.20 -10.43
CA ASP A 160 11.86 -25.54 -10.01
C ASP A 160 11.18 -25.51 -8.63
N VAL A 161 11.78 -24.81 -7.66
CA VAL A 161 11.22 -24.67 -6.31
C VAL A 161 9.95 -23.82 -6.34
N ILE A 162 9.97 -22.72 -7.08
CA ILE A 162 8.79 -21.86 -7.29
C ILE A 162 7.62 -22.68 -7.87
N THR A 163 7.89 -23.49 -8.90
CA THR A 163 6.88 -24.34 -9.53
C THR A 163 6.33 -25.38 -8.56
N ALA A 164 7.18 -25.99 -7.72
CA ALA A 164 6.74 -26.95 -6.72
C ALA A 164 5.80 -26.32 -5.67
N ILE A 165 6.13 -25.13 -5.16
CA ILE A 165 5.29 -24.36 -4.23
C ILE A 165 3.94 -24.05 -4.89
N ARG A 166 3.97 -23.47 -6.09
CA ARG A 166 2.76 -23.10 -6.83
C ARG A 166 1.83 -24.29 -7.07
N LYS A 167 2.40 -25.44 -7.45
CA LYS A 167 1.65 -26.70 -7.62
C LYS A 167 1.04 -27.20 -6.30
N LYS A 168 1.78 -27.12 -5.19
CA LYS A 168 1.30 -27.58 -3.87
C LYS A 168 0.07 -26.80 -3.40
N PHE A 169 0.08 -25.49 -3.57
CA PHE A 169 -1.01 -24.61 -3.11
C PHE A 169 -2.05 -24.31 -4.19
N ASN A 170 -1.86 -24.82 -5.41
CA ASN A 170 -2.73 -24.57 -6.57
C ASN A 170 -2.93 -23.06 -6.84
N ILE A 171 -1.81 -22.32 -6.87
CA ILE A 171 -1.77 -20.87 -7.06
C ILE A 171 -1.00 -20.48 -8.32
N GLY A 172 -1.40 -19.36 -8.92
CA GLY A 172 -0.76 -18.79 -10.09
C GLY A 172 0.60 -18.16 -9.75
N TRP A 173 1.22 -17.54 -10.75
CA TRP A 173 2.24 -16.53 -10.47
C TRP A 173 1.57 -15.26 -9.92
N TRP A 174 0.37 -14.93 -10.40
CA TRP A 174 -0.37 -13.77 -9.94
C TRP A 174 -1.79 -14.13 -9.52
N GLY A 175 -2.19 -13.67 -8.34
CA GLY A 175 -3.54 -13.81 -7.80
C GLY A 175 -4.15 -12.44 -7.47
N VAL A 176 -5.46 -12.29 -7.67
CA VAL A 176 -6.20 -11.09 -7.29
C VAL A 176 -7.63 -11.40 -6.87
N SER A 177 -8.08 -10.74 -5.80
CA SER A 177 -9.47 -10.77 -5.35
C SER A 177 -10.19 -9.49 -5.76
N LEU A 178 -11.19 -9.64 -6.62
CA LEU A 178 -12.01 -8.57 -7.15
C LEU A 178 -13.38 -8.64 -6.49
N ARG A 179 -13.86 -7.52 -5.95
CA ARG A 179 -15.06 -7.39 -5.13
C ARG A 179 -15.85 -6.15 -5.54
N LEU A 180 -17.14 -6.34 -5.71
CA LEU A 180 -18.16 -5.34 -6.01
C LEU A 180 -19.03 -5.18 -4.77
N TYR A 181 -19.43 -3.94 -4.48
CA TYR A 181 -20.12 -3.58 -3.24
C TYR A 181 -21.32 -2.70 -3.56
N GLY A 182 -22.49 -3.04 -3.02
CA GLY A 182 -23.68 -2.22 -3.22
C GLY A 182 -24.96 -3.04 -3.26
N ARG A 183 -25.93 -2.54 -4.02
CA ARG A 183 -27.22 -3.19 -4.26
C ARG A 183 -27.03 -4.48 -5.03
N GLU A 184 -27.80 -5.51 -4.70
CA GLU A 184 -27.64 -6.86 -5.26
C GLU A 184 -27.79 -6.86 -6.77
N GLU A 185 -28.82 -6.21 -7.31
CA GLU A 185 -29.06 -6.15 -8.75
C GLU A 185 -27.99 -5.38 -9.52
N VAL A 186 -27.41 -4.34 -8.91
CA VAL A 186 -26.28 -3.60 -9.50
C VAL A 186 -25.03 -4.47 -9.52
N ASN A 187 -24.74 -5.17 -8.41
CA ASN A 187 -23.61 -6.07 -8.32
C ASN A 187 -23.73 -7.25 -9.29
N LYS A 188 -24.92 -7.85 -9.46
CA LYS A 188 -25.16 -8.90 -10.47
C LYS A 188 -24.86 -8.42 -11.88
N ALA A 189 -25.30 -7.21 -12.25
CA ALA A 189 -25.00 -6.63 -13.56
C ALA A 189 -23.50 -6.37 -13.74
N ALA A 190 -22.84 -5.78 -12.74
CA ALA A 190 -21.40 -5.51 -12.78
C ALA A 190 -20.55 -6.79 -12.75
N CYS A 191 -21.00 -7.86 -12.08
CA CYS A 191 -20.36 -9.17 -12.10
C CYS A 191 -20.27 -9.73 -13.51
N LYS A 192 -21.31 -9.58 -14.34
CA LYS A 192 -21.26 -10.05 -15.75
C LYS A 192 -20.16 -9.34 -16.55
N ILE A 193 -19.96 -8.04 -16.30
CA ILE A 193 -18.88 -7.26 -16.92
C ILE A 193 -17.53 -7.80 -16.45
N LEU A 194 -17.38 -7.99 -15.14
CA LEU A 194 -16.15 -8.48 -14.51
C LEU A 194 -15.79 -9.90 -14.98
N GLU A 195 -16.75 -10.81 -15.02
CA GLU A 195 -16.60 -12.20 -15.45
C GLU A 195 -16.17 -12.27 -16.91
N LYS A 196 -16.80 -11.49 -17.78
CA LYS A 196 -16.41 -11.38 -19.18
C LYS A 196 -14.98 -10.85 -19.32
N ALA A 197 -14.69 -9.72 -18.68
CA ALA A 197 -13.38 -9.06 -18.76
C ALA A 197 -12.24 -9.97 -18.29
N MET A 198 -12.44 -10.70 -17.17
CA MET A 198 -11.46 -11.65 -16.67
C MET A 198 -11.35 -12.88 -17.56
N SER A 199 -12.47 -13.46 -18.02
CA SER A 199 -12.44 -14.66 -18.87
C SER A 199 -11.77 -14.41 -20.22
N ASP A 200 -11.92 -13.22 -20.80
CA ASP A 200 -11.31 -12.85 -22.08
C ASP A 200 -9.76 -12.90 -22.04
N ILE A 201 -9.15 -12.75 -20.86
CA ILE A 201 -7.70 -12.87 -20.65
C ILE A 201 -7.24 -14.24 -20.13
N LYS A 202 -8.12 -15.25 -20.17
CA LYS A 202 -7.80 -16.68 -19.99
C LYS A 202 -7.05 -16.99 -18.67
N PRO A 203 -7.65 -16.71 -17.50
CA PRO A 203 -7.05 -17.03 -16.22
C PRO A 203 -6.90 -18.54 -16.03
N MET A 204 -5.96 -18.92 -15.17
CA MET A 204 -5.76 -20.30 -14.72
C MET A 204 -6.94 -20.79 -13.88
N LEU A 205 -7.45 -19.92 -13.00
CA LEU A 205 -8.57 -20.23 -12.09
C LEU A 205 -9.45 -19.00 -11.92
N ILE A 206 -10.77 -19.21 -11.88
CA ILE A 206 -11.76 -18.23 -11.41
C ILE A 206 -12.58 -18.90 -10.32
N LYS A 207 -12.67 -18.26 -9.16
CA LYS A 207 -13.55 -18.68 -8.06
C LYS A 207 -14.54 -17.56 -7.74
N PRO A 208 -15.80 -17.66 -8.18
CA PRO A 208 -16.83 -16.69 -7.84
C PRO A 208 -17.07 -16.61 -6.33
N THR A 209 -17.46 -15.43 -5.85
CA THR A 209 -17.90 -15.20 -4.47
C THR A 209 -19.12 -14.30 -4.43
N ALA A 210 -20.00 -14.56 -3.46
CA ALA A 210 -21.18 -13.76 -3.21
C ALA A 210 -21.52 -13.78 -1.71
N TRP A 211 -21.98 -12.64 -1.22
CA TRP A 211 -22.51 -12.44 0.11
C TRP A 211 -23.66 -11.44 0.02
N VAL A 212 -24.76 -11.72 0.72
CA VAL A 212 -25.90 -10.81 0.87
C VAL A 212 -26.13 -10.54 2.35
N LYS A 213 -26.54 -9.32 2.67
CA LYS A 213 -26.80 -8.88 4.04
C LYS A 213 -27.69 -9.87 4.80
N GLY A 214 -27.24 -10.27 5.99
CA GLY A 214 -27.88 -11.30 6.82
C GLY A 214 -27.15 -12.64 6.78
N GLN A 215 -26.30 -12.89 5.78
CA GLN A 215 -25.45 -14.08 5.75
C GLN A 215 -24.18 -13.92 6.62
N PRO A 216 -23.56 -15.02 7.08
CA PRO A 216 -22.25 -14.98 7.73
C PRO A 216 -21.18 -14.33 6.83
N LYS A 217 -20.35 -13.46 7.39
CA LYS A 217 -19.24 -12.81 6.68
C LYS A 217 -18.08 -13.79 6.50
N GLU A 218 -17.30 -13.62 5.43
CA GLU A 218 -16.06 -14.38 5.21
C GLU A 218 -14.89 -13.98 6.14
N TYR A 219 -15.11 -13.00 7.03
CA TYR A 219 -14.11 -12.48 7.99
C TYR A 219 -12.77 -12.12 7.33
N SER A 220 -12.85 -11.35 6.25
CA SER A 220 -11.71 -10.98 5.42
C SER A 220 -11.45 -9.46 5.43
N GLY A 221 -10.32 -9.04 4.85
CA GLY A 221 -10.04 -7.63 4.59
C GLY A 221 -11.05 -7.01 3.62
N TRP A 222 -11.67 -7.83 2.75
CA TRP A 222 -12.70 -7.39 1.81
C TRP A 222 -14.03 -7.08 2.50
N THR A 223 -14.31 -7.69 3.66
CA THR A 223 -15.47 -7.37 4.52
C THR A 223 -15.12 -6.42 5.66
N GLY A 224 -13.96 -5.76 5.60
CA GLY A 224 -13.51 -4.82 6.64
C GLY A 224 -13.20 -5.48 7.99
N THR A 225 -12.92 -6.79 7.99
CA THR A 225 -12.58 -7.53 9.20
C THR A 225 -11.10 -7.37 9.51
N PRO A 226 -10.74 -6.99 10.75
CA PRO A 226 -9.35 -6.95 11.19
C PRO A 226 -8.71 -8.35 11.18
N MET A 227 -7.45 -8.44 10.72
CA MET A 227 -6.68 -9.69 10.69
C MET A 227 -5.20 -9.45 10.97
N THR A 228 -4.53 -10.46 11.55
CA THR A 228 -3.09 -10.42 11.85
C THR A 228 -2.31 -11.58 11.22
N PHE A 229 -2.99 -12.64 10.76
CA PHE A 229 -2.33 -13.81 10.17
C PHE A 229 -1.40 -13.48 8.98
N PRO A 230 -1.59 -12.43 8.15
CA PRO A 230 -0.65 -12.12 7.07
C PRO A 230 0.75 -11.75 7.56
N MET A 231 0.93 -11.48 8.86
CA MET A 231 2.26 -11.32 9.46
C MET A 231 3.10 -12.60 9.43
N GLN A 232 2.51 -13.77 9.23
CA GLN A 232 3.27 -15.02 9.09
C GLN A 232 4.30 -14.95 7.95
N ASN A 233 4.06 -14.11 6.92
CA ASN A 233 4.99 -13.91 5.81
C ASN A 233 6.42 -13.53 6.25
N VAL A 234 6.58 -12.78 7.36
CA VAL A 234 7.95 -12.40 7.79
C VAL A 234 8.76 -13.60 8.28
N ASN A 235 8.12 -14.72 8.60
CA ASN A 235 8.77 -15.95 9.03
C ASN A 235 9.32 -16.79 7.86
N TRP A 236 9.22 -16.31 6.61
CA TRP A 236 9.62 -17.04 5.41
C TRP A 236 11.03 -17.66 5.51
N TYR A 237 12.02 -16.89 5.95
CA TYR A 237 13.40 -17.36 6.12
C TYR A 237 13.67 -18.04 7.47
N GLY A 238 12.66 -18.18 8.33
CA GLY A 238 12.85 -18.57 9.73
C GLY A 238 13.46 -17.42 10.57
N GLY A 239 14.11 -17.79 11.68
CA GLY A 239 14.76 -16.86 12.60
C GLY A 239 13.85 -15.73 13.10
N ARG A 240 14.45 -14.58 13.46
CA ARG A 240 13.71 -13.35 13.73
C ARG A 240 13.41 -12.61 12.44
N GLY A 241 12.30 -13.00 11.82
CA GLY A 241 11.77 -12.40 10.61
C GLY A 241 11.59 -10.87 10.67
N GLY A 242 11.89 -10.21 9.55
CA GLY A 242 11.65 -8.80 9.33
C GLY A 242 11.30 -8.52 7.87
N HIS A 243 10.76 -7.32 7.61
CA HIS A 243 10.59 -6.84 6.24
C HIS A 243 10.92 -5.35 6.12
N ILE A 244 11.29 -4.91 4.92
CA ILE A 244 11.31 -3.51 4.50
C ILE A 244 10.51 -3.39 3.20
N GLY A 245 9.73 -2.32 3.06
CA GLY A 245 8.90 -2.08 1.89
C GLY A 245 9.57 -1.15 0.88
N PHE A 246 9.77 -1.61 -0.35
CA PHE A 246 10.11 -0.78 -1.51
C PHE A 246 8.85 -0.61 -2.38
N SER A 247 8.36 0.62 -2.52
CA SER A 247 6.98 0.87 -2.99
C SER A 247 6.84 2.02 -4.01
N PRO A 248 7.43 1.90 -5.22
CA PRO A 248 7.29 2.91 -6.27
C PRO A 248 5.84 3.05 -6.77
N ILE A 249 5.48 4.27 -7.16
CA ILE A 249 4.23 4.59 -7.86
C ILE A 249 4.42 4.47 -9.36
N LEU A 250 3.50 3.79 -10.03
CA LEU A 250 3.47 3.62 -11.48
C LEU A 250 2.14 4.10 -12.06
N PRO A 251 2.11 4.48 -13.35
CA PRO A 251 0.84 4.58 -14.07
C PRO A 251 0.13 3.23 -14.12
N GLN A 252 -1.21 3.27 -14.24
CA GLN A 252 -2.02 2.08 -14.53
C GLN A 252 -1.89 1.65 -15.99
N ASP A 253 -0.73 1.08 -16.31
CA ASP A 253 -0.33 0.60 -17.62
C ASP A 253 0.36 -0.76 -17.46
N GLY A 254 -0.16 -1.79 -18.14
CA GLY A 254 0.33 -3.16 -17.99
C GLY A 254 1.73 -3.36 -18.55
N THR A 255 2.13 -2.60 -19.57
CA THR A 255 3.49 -2.67 -20.13
C THR A 255 4.48 -2.19 -19.07
N LYS A 256 4.23 -1.01 -18.49
CA LYS A 256 5.09 -0.42 -17.47
C LYS A 256 5.13 -1.25 -16.19
N ALA A 257 4.01 -1.84 -15.79
CA ALA A 257 3.95 -2.77 -14.66
C ALA A 257 4.80 -4.02 -14.90
N LEU A 258 4.70 -4.63 -16.09
CA LEU A 258 5.48 -5.81 -16.46
C LEU A 258 6.98 -5.51 -16.55
N GLU A 259 7.36 -4.38 -17.14
CA GLU A 259 8.76 -3.94 -17.19
C GLU A 259 9.33 -3.68 -15.79
N GLN A 260 8.54 -3.05 -14.90
CA GLN A 260 8.94 -2.85 -13.52
C GLN A 260 9.13 -4.16 -12.77
N PHE A 261 8.20 -5.11 -12.94
CA PHE A 261 8.34 -6.45 -12.39
C PHE A 261 9.64 -7.10 -12.89
N LYS A 262 9.89 -7.12 -14.20
CA LYS A 262 11.08 -7.78 -14.77
C LYS A 262 12.39 -7.19 -14.22
N ARG A 263 12.50 -5.85 -14.17
CA ARG A 263 13.68 -5.17 -13.61
C ARG A 263 13.86 -5.50 -12.13
N THR A 264 12.79 -5.37 -11.35
CA THR A 264 12.83 -5.61 -9.90
C THR A 264 13.17 -7.08 -9.62
N TYR A 265 12.47 -8.02 -10.25
CA TYR A 265 12.72 -9.46 -10.12
C TYR A 265 14.17 -9.82 -10.47
N ALA A 266 14.73 -9.27 -11.54
CA ALA A 266 16.14 -9.49 -11.90
C ALA A 266 17.09 -9.03 -10.78
N ARG A 267 16.83 -7.90 -10.12
CA ARG A 267 17.61 -7.48 -8.95
C ARG A 267 17.44 -8.41 -7.76
N TYR A 268 16.23 -8.87 -7.47
CA TYR A 268 16.03 -9.87 -6.42
C TYR A 268 16.86 -11.14 -6.67
N GLN A 269 16.91 -11.61 -7.92
CA GLN A 269 17.75 -12.75 -8.32
C GLN A 269 19.24 -12.45 -8.16
N GLU A 270 19.71 -11.29 -8.65
CA GLU A 270 21.11 -10.84 -8.53
C GLU A 270 21.59 -10.76 -7.08
N TRP A 271 20.75 -10.25 -6.18
CA TRP A 271 21.06 -10.06 -4.76
C TRP A 271 20.80 -11.32 -3.92
N GLY A 272 20.31 -12.39 -4.54
CA GLY A 272 20.03 -13.67 -3.87
C GLY A 272 18.87 -13.58 -2.87
N MET A 273 17.86 -12.76 -3.16
CA MET A 273 16.69 -12.51 -2.32
C MET A 273 15.42 -13.01 -3.02
N ASP A 274 14.52 -13.66 -2.27
CA ASP A 274 13.23 -14.11 -2.80
C ASP A 274 12.27 -12.93 -3.01
N TYR A 275 11.68 -12.87 -4.20
CA TYR A 275 10.81 -11.77 -4.61
C TYR A 275 9.38 -11.93 -4.05
N GLN A 276 8.96 -11.02 -3.17
CA GLN A 276 7.56 -10.85 -2.78
C GLN A 276 7.05 -9.49 -3.27
N GLY A 277 6.35 -9.50 -4.40
CA GLY A 277 5.82 -8.29 -5.03
C GLY A 277 4.29 -8.26 -5.10
N SER A 278 3.75 -7.05 -5.14
CA SER A 278 2.34 -6.81 -5.42
C SER A 278 2.11 -5.50 -6.16
N PHE A 279 0.95 -5.37 -6.81
CA PHE A 279 0.53 -4.17 -7.53
C PHE A 279 -0.86 -3.78 -7.04
N ALA A 280 -0.93 -2.78 -6.14
CA ALA A 280 -2.18 -2.27 -5.60
C ALA A 280 -2.73 -1.14 -6.48
N PHE A 281 -4.03 -1.18 -6.77
CA PHE A 281 -4.69 -0.23 -7.66
C PHE A 281 -5.27 0.94 -6.89
N GLY A 282 -4.73 2.13 -7.14
CA GLY A 282 -5.47 3.37 -6.92
C GLY A 282 -6.57 3.57 -7.97
N GLU A 283 -7.14 4.78 -8.06
CA GLU A 283 -8.08 5.11 -9.14
C GLU A 283 -7.37 5.32 -10.50
N ARG A 284 -6.12 5.78 -10.48
CA ARG A 284 -5.34 6.16 -11.68
C ARG A 284 -3.86 5.79 -11.62
N HIS A 285 -3.43 5.12 -10.56
CA HIS A 285 -2.04 4.73 -10.33
C HIS A 285 -1.96 3.30 -9.81
N LEU A 286 -0.76 2.73 -9.86
CA LEU A 286 -0.40 1.49 -9.18
C LEU A 286 0.63 1.81 -8.09
N ILE A 287 0.50 1.13 -6.96
CA ILE A 287 1.56 1.05 -5.95
C ILE A 287 2.18 -0.33 -6.09
N ASN A 288 3.42 -0.41 -6.59
CA ASN A 288 4.15 -1.68 -6.64
C ASN A 288 4.83 -1.93 -5.29
N VAL A 289 4.14 -2.59 -4.37
CA VAL A 289 4.66 -2.87 -3.02
C VAL A 289 5.47 -4.15 -3.06
N ASN A 290 6.78 -4.03 -2.78
CA ASN A 290 7.72 -5.13 -2.69
C ASN A 290 8.17 -5.29 -1.23
N ALA A 291 7.88 -6.45 -0.64
CA ALA A 291 8.33 -6.76 0.71
C ALA A 291 9.69 -7.46 0.61
N MET A 292 10.75 -6.75 0.98
CA MET A 292 12.06 -7.34 1.21
C MET A 292 12.03 -8.05 2.55
N ILE A 293 11.71 -9.35 2.55
CA ILE A 293 11.72 -10.18 3.77
C ILE A 293 13.15 -10.59 4.07
N PHE A 294 13.51 -10.64 5.35
CA PHE A 294 14.83 -11.05 5.80
C PHE A 294 14.79 -11.69 7.19
N ASP A 295 15.82 -12.47 7.49
CA ASP A 295 16.11 -12.96 8.84
C ASP A 295 17.12 -12.03 9.53
N LYS A 296 16.71 -11.42 10.65
CA LYS A 296 17.56 -10.53 11.45
C LYS A 296 18.71 -11.26 12.14
N ASP A 297 18.63 -12.58 12.27
CA ASP A 297 19.68 -13.39 12.89
C ASP A 297 20.74 -13.84 11.87
N ASN A 298 20.59 -13.49 10.59
CA ASN A 298 21.54 -13.77 9.52
C ASN A 298 22.33 -12.50 9.13
N PRO A 299 23.59 -12.33 9.60
CA PRO A 299 24.38 -11.13 9.32
C PRO A 299 24.68 -10.93 7.83
N GLU A 300 24.87 -12.01 7.07
CA GLU A 300 25.14 -11.93 5.63
C GLU A 300 23.93 -11.36 4.89
N MET A 301 22.72 -11.85 5.20
CA MET A 301 21.50 -11.32 4.62
C MET A 301 21.28 -9.86 5.02
N MET A 302 21.45 -9.53 6.32
CA MET A 302 21.31 -8.16 6.82
C MET A 302 22.28 -7.19 6.14
N SER A 303 23.51 -7.61 5.82
CA SER A 303 24.49 -6.78 5.12
C SER A 303 24.06 -6.36 3.71
N LYS A 304 23.12 -7.11 3.09
CA LYS A 304 22.62 -6.84 1.73
C LYS A 304 21.48 -5.83 1.71
N ILE A 305 20.77 -5.63 2.81
CA ILE A 305 19.47 -4.92 2.83
C ILE A 305 19.60 -3.46 2.39
N ASP A 306 20.50 -2.69 3.01
CA ASP A 306 20.71 -1.27 2.65
C ASP A 306 21.18 -1.07 1.20
N PRO A 307 22.27 -1.70 0.73
CA PRO A 307 22.74 -1.47 -0.64
C PRO A 307 21.75 -2.00 -1.69
N PHE A 308 21.02 -3.07 -1.39
CA PHE A 308 19.97 -3.57 -2.27
C PHE A 308 18.80 -2.58 -2.37
N PHE A 309 18.30 -2.07 -1.23
CA PHE A 309 17.21 -1.08 -1.24
C PHE A 309 17.59 0.17 -2.04
N ARG A 310 18.81 0.69 -1.84
CA ARG A 310 19.33 1.85 -2.59
C ARG A 310 19.41 1.59 -4.09
N THR A 311 19.76 0.37 -4.48
CA THR A 311 19.78 -0.05 -5.89
C THR A 311 18.38 -0.01 -6.49
N LEU A 312 17.37 -0.52 -5.77
CA LEU A 312 15.97 -0.49 -6.21
C LEU A 312 15.43 0.94 -6.38
N VAL A 313 15.73 1.84 -5.44
CA VAL A 313 15.35 3.26 -5.53
C VAL A 313 16.01 3.93 -6.73
N LYS A 314 17.31 3.69 -6.97
CA LYS A 314 18.03 4.24 -8.12
C LYS A 314 17.45 3.76 -9.44
N ASP A 315 17.12 2.47 -9.54
CA ASP A 315 16.50 1.89 -10.74
C ASP A 315 15.10 2.49 -10.98
N ALA A 316 14.32 2.76 -9.92
CA ALA A 316 13.00 3.40 -10.02
C ALA A 316 13.10 4.87 -10.45
N GLU A 317 14.01 5.63 -9.83
CA GLU A 317 14.27 7.04 -10.17
C GLU A 317 14.63 7.19 -11.66
N ALA A 318 15.48 6.29 -12.18
CA ALA A 318 15.85 6.27 -13.60
C ALA A 318 14.66 6.06 -14.56
N GLN A 319 13.54 5.53 -14.07
CA GLN A 319 12.30 5.35 -14.84
C GLN A 319 11.25 6.44 -14.55
N GLY A 320 11.57 7.40 -13.67
CA GLY A 320 10.63 8.43 -13.21
C GLY A 320 9.57 7.91 -12.25
N TYR A 321 9.85 6.82 -11.51
CA TYR A 321 8.98 6.27 -10.48
C TYR A 321 9.50 6.69 -9.10
N GLY A 322 8.63 7.26 -8.27
CA GLY A 322 8.95 7.66 -6.89
C GLY A 322 8.22 6.82 -5.85
N GLU A 323 8.85 6.59 -4.71
CA GLU A 323 8.27 5.81 -3.61
C GLU A 323 7.20 6.61 -2.86
N TYR A 324 6.04 5.99 -2.62
CA TYR A 324 4.96 6.66 -1.88
C TYR A 324 5.20 6.73 -0.36
N ARG A 325 6.06 5.83 0.15
CA ARG A 325 6.39 5.64 1.57
C ARG A 325 7.66 4.80 1.69
N THR A 326 8.46 5.04 2.73
CA THR A 326 9.71 4.31 2.98
C THR A 326 10.04 4.19 4.47
N HIS A 327 11.05 3.38 4.80
CA HIS A 327 11.61 3.21 6.14
C HIS A 327 12.41 4.47 6.57
N LEU A 328 12.62 4.64 7.88
CA LEU A 328 13.32 5.80 8.46
C LEU A 328 14.68 6.04 7.78
N ASP A 329 15.48 4.98 7.66
CA ASP A 329 16.84 5.01 7.09
C ASP A 329 16.91 5.49 5.62
N TYR A 330 15.78 5.54 4.92
CA TYR A 330 15.72 5.91 3.50
C TYR A 330 14.85 7.14 3.23
N MET A 331 14.35 7.84 4.26
CA MET A 331 13.51 9.02 4.04
C MET A 331 14.26 10.12 3.29
N ASP A 332 15.52 10.38 3.64
CA ASP A 332 16.37 11.36 2.94
C ASP A 332 16.70 10.92 1.51
N LEU A 333 16.98 9.62 1.33
CA LEU A 333 17.24 9.04 0.01
C LEU A 333 16.05 9.25 -0.92
N VAL A 334 14.84 8.89 -0.47
CA VAL A 334 13.62 9.02 -1.26
C VAL A 334 13.25 10.49 -1.45
N ALA A 335 13.32 11.34 -0.41
CA ALA A 335 13.03 12.76 -0.55
C ALA A 335 13.93 13.44 -1.60
N LYS A 336 15.19 13.00 -1.71
CA LYS A 336 16.14 13.50 -2.70
C LYS A 336 15.71 13.19 -4.15
N THR A 337 15.01 12.10 -4.42
CA THR A 337 14.57 11.76 -5.79
C THR A 337 13.47 12.70 -6.30
N TYR A 338 12.73 13.37 -5.40
CA TYR A 338 11.77 14.44 -5.73
C TYR A 338 12.49 15.77 -6.02
N SER A 339 13.44 15.74 -6.97
CA SER A 339 14.46 16.77 -7.21
C SER A 339 14.08 17.86 -8.22
N TRP A 340 12.86 17.86 -8.77
CA TRP A 340 12.44 18.84 -9.76
C TRP A 340 12.67 20.29 -9.30
N ASN A 341 13.18 21.13 -10.20
CA ASN A 341 13.57 22.52 -9.94
C ASN A 341 14.46 22.66 -8.68
N ASN A 342 15.53 21.86 -8.68
CA ASN A 342 16.55 21.80 -7.62
C ASN A 342 16.02 21.31 -6.26
N GLY A 343 14.94 20.51 -6.24
CA GLY A 343 14.25 20.08 -5.02
C GLY A 343 13.31 21.13 -4.43
N ALA A 344 12.59 21.87 -5.29
CA ALA A 344 11.74 22.99 -4.87
C ALA A 344 10.67 22.59 -3.84
N LEU A 345 10.11 21.39 -3.97
CA LEU A 345 9.13 20.86 -3.02
C LEU A 345 9.70 20.73 -1.61
N ASN A 346 10.90 20.15 -1.47
CA ASN A 346 11.50 19.99 -0.15
C ASN A 346 11.90 21.34 0.46
N ARG A 347 12.41 22.28 -0.33
CA ARG A 347 12.69 23.65 0.15
C ARG A 347 11.43 24.36 0.66
N LEU A 348 10.29 24.18 -0.01
CA LEU A 348 9.01 24.70 0.46
C LEU A 348 8.60 24.05 1.79
N ASN A 349 8.72 22.73 1.90
CA ASN A 349 8.43 22.01 3.14
C ASN A 349 9.33 22.46 4.30
N GLU A 350 10.63 22.64 4.07
CA GLU A 350 11.57 23.20 5.05
C GLU A 350 11.19 24.63 5.45
N THR A 351 10.80 25.47 4.50
CA THR A 351 10.35 26.85 4.77
C THR A 351 9.12 26.85 5.69
N VAL A 352 8.14 25.98 5.42
CA VAL A 352 6.95 25.82 6.28
C VAL A 352 7.35 25.23 7.63
N LYS A 353 8.24 24.24 7.67
CA LYS A 353 8.74 23.62 8.90
C LYS A 353 9.35 24.67 9.83
N ASP A 354 10.27 25.47 9.32
CA ASP A 354 10.99 26.47 10.11
C ASP A 354 10.05 27.58 10.60
N ALA A 355 9.01 27.91 9.83
CA ALA A 355 8.00 28.88 10.23
C ALA A 355 7.08 28.35 11.36
N LEU A 356 6.68 27.07 11.29
CA LEU A 356 5.80 26.46 12.28
C LEU A 356 6.54 26.00 13.54
N ASP A 357 7.79 25.54 13.39
CA ASP A 357 8.60 24.92 14.44
C ASP A 357 10.02 25.52 14.45
N PRO A 358 10.18 26.79 14.88
CA PRO A 358 11.48 27.48 14.84
C PRO A 358 12.54 26.80 15.72
N ASN A 359 12.12 26.02 16.71
CA ASN A 359 13.00 25.25 17.58
C ASN A 359 13.25 23.83 17.06
N GLY A 360 12.62 23.41 15.95
CA GLY A 360 12.80 22.10 15.34
C GLY A 360 12.59 20.93 16.31
N ILE A 361 11.49 20.94 17.06
CA ILE A 361 11.19 19.95 18.10
C ILE A 361 10.48 18.72 17.55
N LEU A 362 9.48 18.92 16.68
CA LEU A 362 8.63 17.81 16.24
C LEU A 362 9.31 16.98 15.16
N ALA A 363 9.59 15.71 15.46
CA ALA A 363 10.03 14.66 14.54
C ALA A 363 10.97 15.13 13.40
N PRO A 364 12.13 15.72 13.73
CA PRO A 364 13.07 16.19 12.71
C PRO A 364 13.50 15.03 11.79
N GLY A 365 13.57 15.30 10.48
CA GLY A 365 13.97 14.32 9.47
C GLY A 365 12.86 13.43 8.92
N LYS A 366 11.64 13.43 9.51
CA LYS A 366 10.49 12.74 8.91
C LYS A 366 10.30 13.20 7.46
N SER A 367 10.28 12.24 6.55
CA SER A 367 10.15 12.45 5.10
C SER A 367 11.24 13.34 4.48
N GLY A 368 12.42 13.42 5.11
CA GLY A 368 13.53 14.26 4.67
C GLY A 368 13.36 15.75 4.95
N ILE A 369 12.40 16.12 5.80
CA ILE A 369 12.12 17.51 6.20
C ILE A 369 12.87 17.81 7.49
N TRP A 370 13.98 18.51 7.36
CA TRP A 370 14.86 18.88 8.47
C TRP A 370 14.69 20.36 8.84
N PRO A 371 14.51 20.68 10.14
CA PRO A 371 14.51 22.07 10.58
C PRO A 371 15.90 22.69 10.42
N LYS A 372 15.97 24.01 10.24
CA LYS A 372 17.22 24.77 9.97
C LYS A 372 18.37 24.39 10.90
N ARG A 373 18.11 24.23 12.21
CA ARG A 373 19.14 23.93 13.21
C ARG A 373 19.75 22.53 13.07
N LEU A 374 19.06 21.60 12.41
CA LEU A 374 19.47 20.20 12.22
C LEU A 374 19.74 19.86 10.76
N LYS A 375 19.91 20.86 9.89
CA LYS A 375 20.09 20.61 8.45
C LYS A 375 21.33 19.76 8.14
N GLU A 376 22.35 19.86 8.98
CA GLU A 376 23.61 19.10 8.88
C GLU A 376 23.49 17.63 9.31
N GLU A 377 22.40 17.24 9.99
CA GLU A 377 22.11 15.84 10.36
C GLU A 377 21.52 15.03 9.20
N ARG A 378 21.16 15.69 8.09
CA ARG A 378 20.59 15.02 6.91
C ARG A 378 21.54 13.96 6.35
N GLY A 379 21.01 12.74 6.19
CA GLY A 379 21.73 11.61 5.61
C GLY A 379 22.84 11.03 6.50
N GLN A 380 22.89 11.40 7.78
CA GLN A 380 23.75 10.76 8.78
C GLN A 380 23.23 9.40 9.23
#